data_AF-A0A1A8ZU18-F1
#
_entry.id   AF-A0A1A8ZU18-F1
#
_cell.length_a   1.000
_cell.length_b   1.000
_cell.length_c   1.000
_cell.angle_alpha   90.00
_cell.angle_beta   90.00
_cell.angle_gamma   90.00
#
_symmetry.space_group_name_H-M   'P 1'
#
loop_
_entity.id
_entity.type
_entity.pdbx_description
1 polymer ?
#
loop_
_entity_poly.entity_id
_entity_poly.type
_entity_poly.pdbx_seq_one_letter_code
_entity_poly.pdbx_strand_id
1 'polypeptide(L)'
;MLQDNVEYFLWKEDNIKVDEELNKALEDGVIKQKDVSNIYEILKAFRSFKFDNLNYHSDKCILAREFTVVYMLTYKKHIETLKDLNVQQINKTIKRTILSINNLISNITEQILKCFIMFRNLYNDILKLDNVYLSDYYLFSVIEGILGILNEEKIYQSTATIWGVSGFLALIISNYKKGYFIYKGIISYKCIFTIPLFLNNVKEEHNLLKEEFYHILLQENDESLCSNYARIEAFVKLHLSLFIILNDTREVWSYLSEMLNSAFRRKTYIYFCLIYAALDVSSYYCKITFTRYFDNLLMLLKLELMPILEEQLKKNPPPPNEQKIVDYYIKKLHVEHLNNNLNFTLPEGIVVIPDEKLLYLGL
;
A
#
# COMPACT_ATOMS: atom_id res chain seq x y z
N MET A 1 -33.63 -20.19 15.92
CA MET A 1 -34.23 -19.00 15.26
C MET A 1 -33.27 -17.83 15.37
N LEU A 2 -32.13 -17.89 14.67
CA LEU A 2 -31.23 -16.77 14.37
C LEU A 2 -30.36 -17.28 13.22
N GLN A 3 -30.98 -17.45 12.05
CA GLN A 3 -30.32 -17.91 10.82
C GLN A 3 -30.42 -16.89 9.69
N ASP A 4 -31.00 -15.72 9.96
CA ASP A 4 -31.20 -14.68 8.96
C ASP A 4 -30.56 -13.40 9.49
N ASN A 5 -29.39 -13.04 8.95
CA ASN A 5 -28.83 -11.68 8.84
C ASN A 5 -27.38 -11.70 8.29
N VAL A 6 -27.10 -12.53 7.28
CA VAL A 6 -25.86 -12.45 6.48
C VAL A 6 -26.17 -11.80 5.12
N GLU A 7 -26.95 -10.71 5.14
CA GLU A 7 -27.34 -9.95 3.94
C GLU A 7 -26.64 -8.58 3.82
N TYR A 8 -25.63 -8.31 4.63
CA TYR A 8 -24.78 -7.14 4.43
C TYR A 8 -23.68 -7.50 3.43
N PHE A 9 -23.79 -6.95 2.21
CA PHE A 9 -22.85 -6.99 1.07
C PHE A 9 -22.97 -8.09 0.00
N LEU A 10 -24.15 -8.69 -0.22
CA LEU A 10 -24.41 -9.37 -1.50
C LEU A 10 -24.66 -8.30 -2.58
N TRP A 11 -23.59 -7.89 -3.28
CA TRP A 11 -23.72 -7.15 -4.53
C TRP A 11 -24.55 -8.00 -5.50
N LYS A 12 -25.68 -7.46 -5.96
CA LYS A 12 -26.50 -8.13 -6.99
C LYS A 12 -25.59 -8.40 -8.18
N GLU A 13 -25.55 -9.65 -8.66
CA GLU A 13 -24.93 -9.95 -9.94
C GLU A 13 -25.68 -9.14 -11.00
N ASP A 14 -25.07 -8.05 -11.46
CA ASP A 14 -25.53 -7.34 -12.63
C ASP A 14 -25.38 -8.31 -13.81
N ASN A 15 -26.47 -9.00 -14.14
CA ASN A 15 -26.60 -9.87 -15.31
C ASN A 15 -26.58 -9.01 -16.59
N ILE A 16 -25.48 -8.32 -16.83
CA ILE A 16 -25.24 -7.55 -18.03
C ILE A 16 -24.78 -8.54 -19.10
N LYS A 17 -25.68 -8.87 -20.02
CA LYS A 17 -25.30 -9.58 -21.25
C LYS A 17 -24.51 -8.62 -22.12
N VAL A 18 -23.25 -8.96 -22.37
CA VAL A 18 -22.35 -8.20 -23.26
C VAL A 18 -22.80 -8.41 -24.70
N ASP A 19 -23.05 -7.30 -25.42
CA ASP A 19 -23.49 -7.29 -26.82
C ASP A 19 -22.49 -7.99 -27.76
N GLU A 20 -22.97 -8.68 -28.79
CA GLU A 20 -22.14 -9.36 -29.80
C GLU A 20 -21.23 -8.37 -30.55
N GLU A 21 -21.70 -7.15 -30.79
CA GLU A 21 -20.89 -6.09 -31.41
C GLU A 21 -19.71 -5.68 -30.52
N LEU A 22 -19.93 -5.60 -29.21
CA LEU A 22 -18.90 -5.26 -28.24
C LEU A 22 -17.88 -6.39 -28.09
N ASN A 23 -18.32 -7.64 -28.07
CA ASN A 23 -17.42 -8.80 -28.04
C ASN A 23 -16.51 -8.82 -29.26
N LYS A 24 -17.06 -8.57 -30.46
CA LYS A 24 -16.28 -8.50 -31.69
C LYS A 24 -15.27 -7.34 -31.65
N ALA A 25 -15.67 -6.17 -31.18
CA ALA A 25 -14.78 -5.02 -31.04
C ALA A 25 -13.62 -5.27 -30.06
N LEU A 26 -13.86 -6.00 -28.96
CA LEU A 26 -12.82 -6.40 -28.01
C LEU A 26 -11.85 -7.42 -28.63
N GLU A 27 -12.35 -8.42 -29.35
CA GLU A 27 -11.52 -9.41 -30.03
C GLU A 27 -10.64 -8.81 -31.13
N ASP A 28 -11.05 -7.71 -31.75
CA ASP A 28 -10.23 -6.97 -32.71
C ASP A 28 -9.27 -5.96 -32.03
N GLY A 29 -9.56 -5.57 -30.78
CA GLY A 29 -8.82 -4.56 -30.02
C GLY A 29 -7.53 -5.04 -29.34
N VAL A 30 -6.81 -4.15 -28.65
CA VAL A 30 -5.64 -4.51 -27.82
C VAL A 30 -6.06 -5.26 -26.55
N ILE A 31 -7.20 -4.86 -25.98
CA ILE A 31 -7.81 -5.49 -24.81
C ILE A 31 -8.82 -6.50 -25.32
N LYS A 32 -8.51 -7.78 -25.12
CA LYS A 32 -9.34 -8.89 -25.61
C LYS A 32 -10.47 -9.20 -24.64
N GLN A 33 -11.53 -9.88 -25.09
CA GLN A 33 -12.62 -10.30 -24.21
C GLN A 33 -12.10 -11.21 -23.09
N LYS A 34 -11.08 -12.02 -23.39
CA LYS A 34 -10.35 -12.83 -22.41
C LYS A 34 -9.68 -12.00 -21.32
N ASP A 35 -9.12 -10.83 -21.63
CA ASP A 35 -8.52 -9.95 -20.63
C ASP A 35 -9.59 -9.44 -19.66
N VAL A 36 -10.74 -9.00 -20.18
CA VAL A 36 -11.87 -8.51 -19.37
C VAL A 36 -12.44 -9.62 -18.49
N SER A 37 -12.62 -10.82 -19.05
CA SER A 37 -13.11 -11.99 -18.32
C SER A 37 -12.15 -12.37 -17.19
N ASN A 38 -10.84 -12.38 -17.46
CA ASN A 38 -9.83 -12.64 -16.43
C ASN A 38 -9.86 -11.60 -15.30
N ILE A 39 -10.01 -10.31 -15.64
CA ILE A 39 -10.15 -9.25 -14.63
C ILE A 39 -11.37 -9.53 -13.75
N TYR A 40 -12.52 -9.82 -14.36
CA TYR A 40 -13.76 -10.11 -13.63
C TYR A 40 -13.57 -11.29 -12.67
N GLU A 41 -12.99 -12.40 -13.13
CA GLU A 41 -12.72 -13.57 -12.29
C GLU A 41 -11.78 -13.25 -11.12
N ILE A 42 -10.68 -12.52 -11.37
CA ILE A 42 -9.75 -12.10 -10.32
C ILE A 42 -10.45 -11.24 -9.26
N LEU A 43 -11.26 -10.27 -9.70
CA LEU A 43 -11.98 -9.38 -8.79
C LEU A 43 -13.06 -10.13 -8.00
N LYS A 44 -13.82 -11.01 -8.66
CA LYS A 44 -14.83 -11.86 -8.01
C LYS A 44 -14.19 -12.77 -6.96
N ALA A 45 -13.08 -13.42 -7.31
CA ALA A 45 -12.35 -14.27 -6.38
C ALA A 45 -11.79 -13.47 -5.20
N PHE A 46 -11.17 -12.30 -5.43
CA PHE A 46 -10.66 -11.45 -4.35
C PHE A 46 -11.78 -11.02 -3.38
N ARG A 47 -12.94 -10.62 -3.91
CA ARG A 47 -14.11 -10.23 -3.10
C ARG A 47 -14.71 -11.40 -2.31
N SER A 48 -14.50 -12.64 -2.75
CA SER A 48 -14.99 -13.82 -2.04
C SER A 48 -14.19 -14.12 -0.77
N PHE A 49 -13.00 -13.54 -0.61
CA PHE A 49 -12.20 -13.72 0.59
C PHE A 49 -12.87 -13.11 1.81
N LYS A 50 -12.80 -13.83 2.93
CA LYS A 50 -13.20 -13.31 4.23
C LYS A 50 -12.08 -12.49 4.83
N PHE A 51 -12.39 -11.24 5.14
CA PHE A 51 -11.47 -10.32 5.82
C PHE A 51 -11.89 -10.15 7.28
N ASP A 52 -10.92 -10.13 8.19
CA ASP A 52 -11.14 -9.96 9.63
C ASP A 52 -11.54 -8.52 10.03
N ASN A 53 -11.38 -7.55 9.11
CA ASN A 53 -11.60 -6.11 9.36
C ASN A 53 -12.21 -5.38 8.15
N LEU A 54 -13.44 -5.73 7.76
CA LEU A 54 -14.21 -4.92 6.81
C LEU A 54 -14.88 -3.76 7.53
N ASN A 55 -14.22 -2.60 7.55
CA ASN A 55 -14.80 -1.34 7.95
C ASN A 55 -14.83 -0.34 6.78
N TYR A 56 -15.47 0.81 6.99
CA TYR A 56 -15.63 1.85 5.96
C TYR A 56 -14.31 2.34 5.33
N HIS A 57 -13.20 2.38 6.10
CA HIS A 57 -11.89 2.78 5.57
C HIS A 57 -11.28 1.67 4.69
N SER A 58 -11.45 0.42 5.10
CA SER A 58 -10.99 -0.75 4.36
C SER A 58 -11.75 -0.95 3.05
N ASP A 59 -13.07 -0.70 3.02
CA ASP A 59 -13.90 -0.80 1.81
C ASP A 59 -13.43 0.16 0.70
N LYS A 60 -13.13 1.42 1.06
CA LYS A 60 -12.59 2.40 0.10
C LYS A 60 -11.27 1.97 -0.49
N CYS A 61 -10.43 1.33 0.31
CA CYS A 61 -9.12 0.89 -0.14
C CYS A 61 -9.24 -0.38 -1.01
N ILE A 62 -10.20 -1.27 -0.74
CA ILE A 62 -10.57 -2.38 -1.65
C ILE A 62 -11.01 -1.81 -3.00
N LEU A 63 -11.95 -0.86 -3.02
CA LEU A 63 -12.41 -0.23 -4.26
C LEU A 63 -11.27 0.44 -5.04
N ALA A 64 -10.36 1.13 -4.35
CA ALA A 64 -9.18 1.72 -4.97
C ALA A 64 -8.25 0.65 -5.56
N ARG A 65 -8.04 -0.47 -4.85
CA ARG A 65 -7.24 -1.61 -5.33
C ARG A 65 -7.84 -2.20 -6.61
N GLU A 66 -9.14 -2.45 -6.61
CA GLU A 66 -9.85 -3.03 -7.77
C GLU A 66 -9.75 -2.10 -8.98
N PHE A 67 -9.97 -0.81 -8.78
CA PHE A 67 -9.74 0.19 -9.81
C PHE A 67 -8.31 0.12 -10.36
N THR A 68 -7.31 0.01 -9.50
CA THR A 68 -5.91 -0.14 -9.93
C THR A 68 -5.68 -1.41 -10.74
N VAL A 69 -6.26 -2.55 -10.35
CA VAL A 69 -6.16 -3.81 -11.11
C VAL A 69 -6.76 -3.65 -12.51
N VAL A 70 -7.98 -3.10 -12.59
CA VAL A 70 -8.63 -2.79 -13.87
C VAL A 70 -7.72 -1.86 -14.69
N TYR A 71 -7.24 -0.76 -14.09
CA TYR A 71 -6.41 0.24 -14.76
C TYR A 71 -5.13 -0.35 -15.34
N MET A 72 -4.42 -1.17 -14.58
CA MET A 72 -3.17 -1.83 -15.01
C MET A 72 -3.41 -2.78 -16.18
N LEU A 73 -4.45 -3.61 -16.08
CA LEU A 73 -4.73 -4.67 -17.05
C LEU A 73 -5.43 -4.15 -18.32
N THR A 74 -5.95 -2.93 -18.29
CA THR A 74 -6.65 -2.29 -19.42
C THR A 74 -5.93 -1.03 -19.93
N TYR A 75 -6.16 0.11 -19.29
CA TYR A 75 -5.72 1.44 -19.74
C TYR A 75 -4.20 1.55 -19.86
N LYS A 76 -3.45 1.10 -18.85
CA LYS A 76 -1.99 1.08 -18.89
C LYS A 76 -1.47 0.22 -20.04
N LYS A 77 -1.94 -1.03 -20.14
CA LYS A 77 -1.60 -1.97 -21.22
C LYS A 77 -1.89 -1.36 -22.60
N HIS A 78 -3.05 -0.71 -22.76
CA HIS A 78 -3.41 -0.04 -24.00
C HIS A 78 -2.41 1.07 -24.35
N ILE A 79 -2.16 2.02 -23.46
CA ILE A 79 -1.26 3.15 -23.70
C ILE A 79 0.17 2.68 -24.02
N GLU A 80 0.66 1.64 -23.34
CA GLU A 80 2.01 1.11 -23.57
C GLU A 80 2.17 0.35 -24.89
N THR A 81 1.09 -0.13 -25.50
CA THR A 81 1.10 -0.88 -26.76
C THR A 81 0.80 -0.02 -27.99
N LEU A 82 0.37 1.24 -27.79
CA LEU A 82 0.13 2.17 -28.89
C LEU A 82 1.40 2.37 -29.73
N LYS A 83 1.22 2.29 -31.05
CA LYS A 83 2.30 2.48 -32.04
C LYS A 83 2.49 3.93 -32.47
N ASP A 84 1.66 4.85 -31.96
CA ASP A 84 1.78 6.27 -32.24
C ASP A 84 3.13 6.83 -31.75
N LEU A 85 3.85 7.50 -32.63
CA LEU A 85 5.21 7.99 -32.36
C LEU A 85 5.24 9.01 -31.21
N ASN A 86 4.24 9.88 -31.12
CA ASN A 86 4.19 10.91 -30.07
C ASN A 86 3.92 10.25 -28.71
N VAL A 87 2.96 9.32 -28.65
CA VAL A 87 2.68 8.55 -27.42
C VAL A 87 3.89 7.73 -26.98
N GLN A 88 4.61 7.09 -27.91
CA GLN A 88 5.83 6.36 -27.58
C GLN A 88 6.95 7.26 -27.05
N GLN A 89 7.12 8.46 -27.61
CA GLN A 89 8.07 9.45 -27.12
C GLN A 89 7.70 9.91 -25.71
N ILE A 90 6.42 10.22 -25.46
CA ILE A 90 5.91 10.59 -24.13
C ILE A 90 6.18 9.46 -23.14
N ASN A 91 5.84 8.21 -23.48
CA ASN A 91 6.09 7.04 -22.63
C ASN A 91 7.57 6.88 -22.27
N LYS A 92 8.48 7.10 -23.24
CA LYS A 92 9.93 7.09 -22.97
C LYS A 92 10.35 8.22 -22.04
N THR A 93 9.81 9.43 -22.23
CA THR A 93 10.08 10.58 -21.35
C THR A 93 9.61 10.31 -19.94
N ILE A 94 8.40 9.77 -19.76
CA ILE A 94 7.86 9.35 -18.45
C ILE A 94 8.81 8.37 -17.77
N LYS A 95 9.21 7.30 -18.46
CA LYS A 95 10.14 6.28 -17.93
C LYS A 95 11.48 6.88 -17.51
N ARG A 96 12.03 7.81 -18.30
CA ARG A 96 13.27 8.53 -17.97
C ARG A 96 13.10 9.40 -16.74
N THR A 97 12.00 10.15 -16.64
CA THR A 97 11.71 10.99 -15.47
C THR A 97 11.59 10.16 -14.20
N ILE A 98 10.90 9.01 -14.25
CA ILE A 98 10.84 8.07 -13.11
C ILE A 98 12.24 7.63 -12.69
N LEU A 99 13.08 7.23 -13.64
CA LEU A 99 14.45 6.82 -13.35
C LEU A 99 15.27 7.95 -12.71
N SER A 100 15.15 9.17 -13.23
CA SER A 100 15.82 10.34 -12.66
C SER A 100 15.34 10.65 -11.24
N ILE A 101 14.03 10.59 -10.99
CA ILE A 101 13.46 10.79 -9.65
C ILE A 101 13.99 9.70 -8.71
N ASN A 102 13.96 8.43 -9.11
CA ASN A 102 14.46 7.31 -8.29
C ASN A 102 15.94 7.46 -7.90
N ASN A 103 16.75 8.09 -8.75
CA ASN A 103 18.17 8.33 -8.47
C ASN A 103 18.42 9.58 -7.59
N LEU A 104 17.51 10.55 -7.64
CA LEU A 104 17.67 11.84 -6.96
C LEU A 104 17.01 11.85 -5.56
N ILE A 105 15.89 11.17 -5.44
CA ILE A 105 15.06 11.20 -4.24
C ILE A 105 15.85 10.69 -3.04
N SER A 106 15.87 11.52 -2.01
CA SER A 106 16.69 11.32 -0.82
C SER A 106 16.07 12.08 0.35
N ASN A 107 16.71 11.99 1.52
CA ASN A 107 16.22 12.62 2.73
C ASN A 107 16.48 14.14 2.84
N ILE A 108 16.55 14.82 1.70
CA ILE A 108 16.92 16.23 1.59
C ILE A 108 15.75 16.97 0.94
N THR A 109 15.18 17.95 1.64
CA THR A 109 14.01 18.72 1.18
C THR A 109 14.21 19.31 -0.21
N GLU A 110 15.39 19.88 -0.50
CA GLU A 110 15.70 20.44 -1.82
C GLU A 110 15.64 19.39 -2.94
N GLN A 111 16.11 18.16 -2.68
CA GLN A 111 16.06 17.08 -3.67
C GLN A 111 14.62 16.60 -3.89
N ILE A 112 13.82 16.51 -2.83
CA ILE A 112 12.40 16.18 -2.92
C ILE A 112 11.64 17.24 -3.75
N LEU A 113 11.93 18.53 -3.52
CA LEU A 113 11.33 19.63 -4.30
C LEU A 113 11.78 19.60 -5.76
N LYS A 114 13.07 19.32 -6.03
CA LYS A 114 13.58 19.12 -7.40
C LYS A 114 12.83 17.98 -8.11
N CYS A 115 12.68 16.82 -7.47
CA CYS A 115 11.88 15.71 -7.98
C CYS A 115 10.44 16.14 -8.29
N PHE A 116 9.81 16.90 -7.39
CA PHE A 116 8.44 17.40 -7.58
C PHE A 116 8.32 18.38 -8.74
N ILE A 117 9.29 19.27 -8.93
CA ILE A 117 9.32 20.20 -10.06
C ILE A 117 9.48 19.44 -11.39
N MET A 118 10.37 18.44 -11.45
CA MET A 118 10.51 17.58 -12.63
C MET A 118 9.20 16.89 -12.99
N PHE A 119 8.50 16.37 -11.97
CA PHE A 119 7.18 15.77 -12.13
C PHE A 119 6.15 16.78 -12.63
N ARG A 120 6.01 17.92 -11.95
CA ARG A 120 5.04 18.97 -12.28
C ARG A 120 5.22 19.51 -13.68
N ASN A 121 6.45 19.77 -14.11
CA ASN A 121 6.73 20.30 -15.44
C ASN A 121 6.28 19.33 -16.53
N LEU A 122 6.66 18.05 -16.42
CA LEU A 122 6.22 17.04 -17.37
C LEU A 122 4.70 16.83 -17.33
N TYR A 123 4.08 16.87 -16.14
CA TYR A 123 2.63 16.76 -16.01
C TYR A 123 1.92 17.90 -16.75
N ASN A 124 2.39 19.15 -16.57
CA ASN A 124 1.85 20.32 -17.25
C ASN A 124 2.04 20.26 -18.77
N ASP A 125 3.16 19.73 -19.25
CA ASP A 125 3.37 19.54 -20.68
C ASP A 125 2.44 18.48 -21.27
N ILE A 126 2.17 17.40 -20.54
CA ILE A 126 1.19 16.38 -20.94
C ILE A 126 -0.23 16.94 -20.91
N LEU A 127 -0.58 17.79 -19.93
CA LEU A 127 -1.90 18.43 -19.88
C LEU A 127 -2.21 19.29 -21.11
N LYS A 128 -1.19 19.96 -21.68
CA LYS A 128 -1.35 20.77 -22.91
C LYS A 128 -1.75 19.93 -24.13
N LEU A 129 -1.57 18.62 -24.08
CA LEU A 129 -2.01 17.69 -25.13
C LEU A 129 -3.52 17.42 -25.09
N ASP A 130 -4.23 17.93 -24.08
CA ASP A 130 -5.67 17.75 -23.86
C ASP A 130 -6.12 16.28 -23.87
N ASN A 131 -5.24 15.40 -23.34
CA ASN A 131 -5.51 13.97 -23.23
C ASN A 131 -5.46 13.54 -21.76
N VAL A 132 -6.63 13.48 -21.15
CA VAL A 132 -6.80 13.11 -19.73
C VAL A 132 -6.27 11.69 -19.43
N TYR A 133 -6.32 10.76 -20.39
CA TYR A 133 -5.83 9.40 -20.19
C TYR A 133 -4.30 9.36 -20.10
N LEU A 134 -3.60 10.19 -20.87
CA LEU A 134 -2.14 10.30 -20.80
C LEU A 134 -1.68 10.98 -19.50
N SER A 135 -2.41 12.00 -19.02
CA SER A 135 -2.07 12.64 -17.74
C SER A 135 -2.34 11.73 -16.54
N ASP A 136 -3.44 10.96 -16.55
CA ASP A 136 -3.73 9.93 -15.56
C ASP A 136 -2.68 8.81 -15.59
N TYR A 137 -2.28 8.36 -16.78
CA TYR A 137 -1.22 7.37 -16.96
C TYR A 137 0.13 7.85 -16.45
N TYR A 138 0.47 9.13 -16.65
CA TYR A 138 1.70 9.68 -16.12
C TYR A 138 1.71 9.68 -14.58
N LEU A 139 0.63 10.17 -13.97
CA LEU A 139 0.46 10.18 -12.52
C LEU A 139 0.54 8.76 -11.95
N PHE A 140 -0.16 7.80 -12.56
CA PHE A 140 -0.10 6.38 -12.23
C PHE A 140 1.33 5.83 -12.30
N SER A 141 2.00 6.04 -13.43
CA SER A 141 3.34 5.48 -13.70
C SER A 141 4.38 6.01 -12.73
N VAL A 142 4.30 7.28 -12.35
CA VAL A 142 5.24 7.89 -11.38
C VAL A 142 5.02 7.32 -9.99
N ILE A 143 3.78 7.25 -9.51
CA ILE A 143 3.48 6.66 -8.19
C ILE A 143 3.91 5.19 -8.16
N GLU A 144 3.57 4.41 -9.20
CA GLU A 144 3.95 3.00 -9.30
C GLU A 144 5.46 2.81 -9.35
N GLY A 145 6.16 3.60 -10.17
CA GLY A 145 7.60 3.51 -10.38
C GLY A 145 8.42 3.85 -9.13
N ILE A 146 7.94 4.81 -8.34
CA ILE A 146 8.55 5.24 -7.09
C ILE A 146 8.33 4.21 -5.98
N LEU A 147 7.11 3.68 -5.86
CA LEU A 147 6.84 2.55 -4.95
C LEU A 147 7.64 1.30 -5.32
N GLY A 148 8.07 1.16 -6.58
CA GLY A 148 8.95 0.10 -7.04
C GLY A 148 10.37 0.11 -6.41
N ILE A 149 10.78 1.21 -5.76
CA ILE A 149 12.02 1.25 -4.96
C ILE A 149 11.93 0.31 -3.75
N LEU A 150 10.73 0.08 -3.22
CA LEU A 150 10.50 -0.74 -2.04
C LEU A 150 10.48 -2.26 -2.31
N ASN A 151 10.88 -2.71 -3.50
CA ASN A 151 11.03 -4.14 -3.77
C ASN A 151 12.41 -4.63 -3.30
N GLU A 152 12.49 -5.88 -2.80
CA GLU A 152 13.59 -6.41 -1.95
C GLU A 152 15.01 -6.09 -2.41
N GLU A 153 15.31 -6.20 -3.71
CA GLU A 153 16.67 -5.94 -4.23
C GLU A 153 17.04 -4.44 -4.22
N LYS A 154 16.04 -3.56 -4.31
CA LYS A 154 16.23 -2.11 -4.50
C LYS A 154 16.24 -1.32 -3.21
N ILE A 155 15.61 -1.81 -2.14
CA ILE A 155 15.62 -1.14 -0.82
C ILE A 155 17.06 -0.94 -0.33
N TYR A 156 17.90 -1.95 -0.46
CA TYR A 156 19.29 -1.92 0.05
C TYR A 156 20.26 -1.19 -0.87
N GLN A 157 19.87 -0.89 -2.11
CA GLN A 157 20.71 -0.25 -3.12
C GLN A 157 20.35 1.21 -3.37
N SER A 158 19.13 1.61 -3.00
CA SER A 158 18.64 2.96 -3.25
C SER A 158 19.16 3.96 -2.21
N THR A 159 19.46 5.17 -2.68
CA THR A 159 19.68 6.35 -1.83
C THR A 159 18.38 6.93 -1.26
N ALA A 160 17.23 6.43 -1.74
CA ALA A 160 15.92 6.88 -1.32
C ALA A 160 15.58 6.37 0.08
N THR A 161 15.27 7.28 0.98
CA THR A 161 14.74 6.96 2.31
C THR A 161 13.22 6.88 2.27
N ILE A 162 12.63 6.11 3.18
CA ILE A 162 11.17 6.04 3.36
C ILE A 162 10.56 7.44 3.51
N TRP A 163 11.20 8.31 4.29
CA TRP A 163 10.75 9.68 4.49
C TRP A 163 10.89 10.56 3.24
N GLY A 164 11.97 10.41 2.47
CA GLY A 164 12.14 11.13 1.20
C GLY A 164 11.07 10.74 0.19
N VAL A 165 10.78 9.44 0.06
CA VAL A 165 9.70 8.92 -0.80
C VAL A 165 8.34 9.40 -0.33
N SER A 166 8.06 9.29 0.98
CA SER A 166 6.81 9.77 1.58
C SER A 166 6.62 11.27 1.35
N GLY A 167 7.68 12.05 1.45
CA GLY A 167 7.68 13.49 1.22
C GLY A 167 7.31 13.86 -0.22
N PHE A 168 7.92 13.17 -1.19
CA PHE A 168 7.58 13.35 -2.61
C PHE A 168 6.13 12.95 -2.91
N LEU A 169 5.68 11.79 -2.40
CA LEU A 169 4.30 11.34 -2.56
C LEU A 169 3.30 12.30 -1.90
N ALA A 170 3.64 12.88 -0.75
CA ALA A 170 2.80 13.89 -0.10
C ALA A 170 2.60 15.12 -1.00
N LEU A 171 3.67 15.61 -1.65
CA LEU A 171 3.56 16.72 -2.60
C LEU A 171 2.63 16.36 -3.78
N ILE A 172 2.74 15.14 -4.32
CA ILE A 172 1.82 14.69 -5.38
C ILE A 172 0.37 14.66 -4.87
N ILE A 173 0.11 14.03 -3.74
CA ILE A 173 -1.25 13.84 -3.21
C ILE A 173 -1.91 15.19 -2.85
N SER A 174 -1.14 16.13 -2.30
CA SER A 174 -1.62 17.47 -1.96
C SER A 174 -1.93 18.33 -3.18
N ASN A 175 -1.27 18.11 -4.32
CA ASN A 175 -1.42 18.95 -5.51
C ASN A 175 -2.32 18.33 -6.60
N TYR A 176 -2.51 17.02 -6.59
CA TYR A 176 -3.25 16.30 -7.63
C TYR A 176 -4.33 15.42 -7.01
N LYS A 177 -5.60 15.84 -7.09
CA LYS A 177 -6.75 15.18 -6.43
C LYS A 177 -6.85 13.68 -6.72
N LYS A 178 -6.60 13.24 -7.96
CA LYS A 178 -6.60 11.82 -8.35
C LYS A 178 -5.42 11.03 -7.75
N GLY A 179 -4.35 11.73 -7.37
CA GLY A 179 -3.13 11.14 -6.82
C GLY A 179 -3.38 10.35 -5.54
N TYR A 180 -4.28 10.81 -4.66
CA TYR A 180 -4.66 10.08 -3.45
C TYR A 180 -5.27 8.70 -3.76
N PHE A 181 -6.24 8.67 -4.67
CA PHE A 181 -6.95 7.43 -5.02
C PHE A 181 -6.05 6.45 -5.76
N ILE A 182 -5.26 6.95 -6.73
CA ILE A 182 -4.25 6.16 -7.44
C ILE A 182 -3.22 5.59 -6.45
N TYR A 183 -2.74 6.40 -5.52
CA TYR A 183 -1.81 5.95 -4.49
C TYR A 183 -2.41 4.85 -3.61
N LYS A 184 -3.61 5.07 -3.03
CA LYS A 184 -4.30 4.08 -2.18
C LYS A 184 -4.51 2.76 -2.94
N GLY A 185 -4.84 2.82 -4.23
CA GLY A 185 -5.03 1.63 -5.06
C GLY A 185 -3.72 0.88 -5.37
N ILE A 186 -2.65 1.60 -5.73
CA ILE A 186 -1.35 0.97 -6.02
C ILE A 186 -0.71 0.41 -4.74
N ILE A 187 -0.73 1.16 -3.64
CA ILE A 187 -0.05 0.72 -2.42
C ILE A 187 -0.72 -0.52 -1.81
N SER A 188 -2.05 -0.59 -1.84
CA SER A 188 -2.82 -1.75 -1.38
C SER A 188 -2.69 -2.96 -2.30
N TYR A 189 -2.58 -2.74 -3.62
CA TYR A 189 -2.27 -3.81 -4.56
C TYR A 189 -0.89 -4.39 -4.28
N LYS A 190 0.12 -3.52 -4.13
CA LYS A 190 1.51 -3.93 -3.89
C LYS A 190 1.69 -4.57 -2.52
N CYS A 191 1.10 -4.02 -1.46
CA CYS A 191 1.18 -4.54 -0.11
C CYS A 191 -0.17 -4.43 0.57
N ILE A 192 -0.91 -5.55 0.64
CA ILE A 192 -2.26 -5.55 1.22
C ILE A 192 -2.26 -5.09 2.68
N PHE A 193 -1.18 -5.37 3.43
CA PHE A 193 -1.01 -5.00 4.83
C PHE A 193 -0.86 -3.50 5.08
N THR A 194 -0.74 -2.67 4.05
CA THR A 194 -0.83 -1.21 4.20
C THR A 194 -2.26 -0.76 4.50
N ILE A 195 -3.24 -1.60 4.17
CA ILE A 195 -4.57 -1.57 4.74
C ILE A 195 -4.57 -2.67 5.82
N PRO A 196 -5.13 -2.47 7.02
CA PRO A 196 -5.23 -3.52 8.04
C PRO A 196 -6.32 -4.56 7.69
N LEU A 197 -6.32 -5.02 6.44
CA LEU A 197 -7.14 -6.07 5.88
C LEU A 197 -6.37 -7.38 5.97
N PHE A 198 -6.87 -8.26 6.83
CA PHE A 198 -6.23 -9.52 7.13
C PHE A 198 -7.12 -10.67 6.66
N LEU A 199 -6.53 -11.56 5.88
CA LEU A 199 -7.22 -12.67 5.21
C LEU A 199 -7.42 -13.83 6.19
N ASN A 200 -8.66 -14.27 6.41
CA ASN A 200 -8.94 -15.43 7.26
C ASN A 200 -8.63 -16.73 6.49
N ASN A 201 -7.79 -17.61 7.06
CA ASN A 201 -7.37 -18.95 6.59
C ASN A 201 -7.76 -19.34 5.14
N VAL A 202 -7.36 -18.50 4.16
CA VAL A 202 -7.88 -18.57 2.79
C VAL A 202 -7.48 -19.88 2.09
N LYS A 203 -6.28 -20.39 2.41
CA LYS A 203 -5.75 -21.63 1.82
C LYS A 203 -6.53 -22.87 2.27
N GLU A 204 -7.00 -22.87 3.52
CA GLU A 204 -7.75 -24.01 4.10
C GLU A 204 -9.24 -23.95 3.75
N GLU A 205 -9.82 -22.74 3.68
CA GLU A 205 -11.26 -22.57 3.40
C GLU A 205 -11.62 -22.75 1.92
N HIS A 206 -10.72 -22.45 0.98
CA HIS A 206 -11.03 -22.48 -0.46
C HIS A 206 -10.33 -23.60 -1.25
N ASN A 207 -9.48 -24.43 -0.64
CA ASN A 207 -8.67 -25.45 -1.34
C ASN A 207 -7.93 -24.91 -2.58
N LEU A 208 -7.61 -23.62 -2.61
CA LEU A 208 -6.94 -22.98 -3.75
C LEU A 208 -5.50 -23.49 -3.87
N LEU A 209 -5.09 -23.81 -5.10
CA LEU A 209 -3.68 -24.05 -5.37
C LEU A 209 -2.91 -22.75 -5.10
N LYS A 210 -1.65 -22.86 -4.64
CA LYS A 210 -0.81 -21.68 -4.35
C LYS A 210 -0.71 -20.74 -5.54
N GLU A 211 -0.64 -21.30 -6.74
CA GLU A 211 -0.57 -20.56 -8.00
C GLU A 211 -1.83 -19.73 -8.24
N GLU A 212 -3.02 -20.31 -8.03
CA GLU A 212 -4.31 -19.62 -8.14
C GLU A 212 -4.45 -18.50 -7.10
N PHE A 213 -4.00 -18.75 -5.86
CA PHE A 213 -3.95 -17.72 -4.83
C PHE A 213 -3.02 -16.56 -5.24
N TYR A 214 -1.86 -16.88 -5.83
CA TYR A 214 -0.91 -15.85 -6.29
C TYR A 214 -1.36 -15.09 -7.55
N HIS A 215 -2.31 -15.65 -8.30
CA HIS A 215 -2.99 -14.92 -9.37
C HIS A 215 -3.96 -13.84 -8.83
N ILE A 216 -4.45 -13.98 -7.61
CA ILE A 216 -5.40 -13.05 -6.98
C ILE A 216 -4.67 -12.01 -6.09
N LEU A 217 -3.67 -12.48 -5.35
CA LEU A 217 -2.82 -11.71 -4.44
C LEU A 217 -1.36 -11.89 -4.82
N LEU A 218 -0.57 -10.82 -4.83
CA LEU A 218 0.85 -10.95 -5.08
C LEU A 218 1.51 -11.93 -4.08
N GLN A 219 2.41 -12.78 -4.57
CA GLN A 219 3.16 -13.73 -3.74
C GLN A 219 3.89 -13.02 -2.59
N GLU A 220 4.36 -11.80 -2.85
CA GLU A 220 5.04 -10.95 -1.88
C GLU A 220 4.13 -10.48 -0.72
N ASN A 221 2.83 -10.75 -0.81
CA ASN A 221 1.83 -10.47 0.23
C ASN A 221 1.40 -11.73 0.99
N ASP A 222 2.01 -12.89 0.72
CA ASP A 222 1.76 -14.09 1.51
C ASP A 222 2.34 -13.93 2.92
N GLU A 223 1.47 -13.82 3.92
CA GLU A 223 1.88 -13.71 5.33
C GLU A 223 2.68 -14.91 5.83
N SER A 224 2.61 -16.06 5.13
CA SER A 224 3.41 -17.23 5.49
C SER A 224 4.86 -17.17 5.01
N LEU A 225 5.20 -16.26 4.08
CA LEU A 225 6.55 -16.11 3.54
C LEU A 225 7.34 -15.06 4.34
N CYS A 226 7.98 -15.48 5.44
CA CYS A 226 8.75 -14.57 6.30
C CYS A 226 9.89 -13.82 5.59
N SER A 227 10.38 -14.34 4.46
CA SER A 227 11.39 -13.65 3.64
C SER A 227 10.92 -12.26 3.19
N ASN A 228 9.61 -12.08 2.97
CA ASN A 228 9.01 -10.82 2.51
C ASN A 228 8.80 -9.78 3.62
N TYR A 229 9.12 -10.09 4.89
CA TYR A 229 8.77 -9.20 6.01
C TYR A 229 9.48 -7.86 5.93
N ALA A 230 10.74 -7.81 5.47
CA ALA A 230 11.45 -6.56 5.27
C ALA A 230 10.75 -5.66 4.22
N ARG A 231 10.22 -6.26 3.15
CA ARG A 231 9.42 -5.55 2.14
C ARG A 231 8.12 -5.03 2.75
N ILE A 232 7.37 -5.88 3.46
CA ILE A 232 6.10 -5.51 4.10
C ILE A 232 6.32 -4.36 5.10
N GLU A 233 7.35 -4.46 5.94
CA GLU A 233 7.77 -3.41 6.87
C GLU A 233 7.98 -2.08 6.14
N ALA A 234 8.75 -2.07 5.04
CA ALA A 234 9.04 -0.86 4.29
C ALA A 234 7.78 -0.21 3.70
N PHE A 235 6.84 -1.01 3.17
CA PHE A 235 5.57 -0.51 2.65
C PHE A 235 4.68 0.09 3.76
N VAL A 236 4.58 -0.57 4.91
CA VAL A 236 3.79 -0.08 6.06
C VAL A 236 4.40 1.20 6.62
N LYS A 237 5.73 1.23 6.80
CA LYS A 237 6.44 2.44 7.22
C LYS A 237 6.19 3.60 6.27
N LEU A 238 6.32 3.40 4.96
CA LEU A 238 6.02 4.44 3.96
C LEU A 238 4.57 4.91 4.04
N HIS A 239 3.61 4.00 4.20
CA HIS A 239 2.20 4.36 4.28
C HIS A 239 1.91 5.30 5.45
N LEU A 240 2.43 4.96 6.63
CA LEU A 240 2.21 5.74 7.83
C LEU A 240 3.03 7.03 7.84
N SER A 241 4.28 7.00 7.37
CA SER A 241 5.11 8.19 7.17
C SER A 241 4.46 9.21 6.25
N LEU A 242 3.80 8.76 5.18
CA LEU A 242 3.04 9.65 4.29
C LEU A 242 1.93 10.39 5.06
N PHE A 243 1.11 9.68 5.84
CA PHE A 243 0.04 10.33 6.62
C PHE A 243 0.55 11.27 7.69
N ILE A 244 1.67 10.94 8.31
CA ILE A 244 2.37 11.84 9.23
C ILE A 244 2.76 13.15 8.50
N ILE A 245 3.37 13.05 7.32
CA ILE A 245 3.74 14.24 6.52
C ILE A 245 2.52 15.01 6.05
N LEU A 246 1.41 14.34 5.76
CA LEU A 246 0.11 14.96 5.44
C LEU A 246 -0.63 15.50 6.67
N ASN A 247 -0.07 15.33 7.87
CA ASN A 247 -0.67 15.70 9.15
C ASN A 247 -2.04 15.04 9.41
N ASP A 248 -2.23 13.81 8.94
CA ASP A 248 -3.44 13.02 9.18
C ASP A 248 -3.18 11.87 10.16
N THR A 249 -2.95 12.25 11.42
CA THR A 249 -2.70 11.29 12.52
C THR A 249 -3.91 10.41 12.83
N ARG A 250 -5.10 10.73 12.31
CA ARG A 250 -6.31 9.90 12.45
C ARG A 250 -6.20 8.62 11.63
N GLU A 251 -5.70 8.69 10.39
CA GLU A 251 -5.45 7.50 9.55
C GLU A 251 -4.41 6.58 10.21
N VAL A 252 -3.37 7.17 10.81
CA VAL A 252 -2.35 6.44 11.57
C VAL A 252 -2.96 5.72 12.78
N TRP A 253 -3.81 6.41 13.55
CA TRP A 253 -4.50 5.82 14.70
C TRP A 253 -5.48 4.72 14.28
N SER A 254 -6.25 4.93 13.21
CA SER A 254 -7.17 3.92 12.65
C SER A 254 -6.40 2.65 12.29
N TYR A 255 -5.30 2.80 11.55
CA TYR A 255 -4.43 1.68 11.17
C TYR A 255 -3.93 0.91 12.39
N LEU A 256 -3.37 1.61 13.39
CA LEU A 256 -2.89 0.97 14.63
C LEU A 256 -4.01 0.19 15.33
N SER A 257 -5.18 0.81 15.50
CA SER A 257 -6.30 0.20 16.20
C SER A 257 -6.80 -1.07 15.50
N GLU A 258 -6.96 -1.02 14.18
CA GLU A 258 -7.46 -2.13 13.38
C GLU A 258 -6.46 -3.28 13.33
N MET A 259 -5.17 -2.95 13.14
CA MET A 259 -4.09 -3.94 13.11
C MET A 259 -3.93 -4.66 14.46
N LEU A 260 -3.99 -3.94 15.58
CA LEU A 260 -3.87 -4.53 16.92
C LEU A 260 -5.09 -5.38 17.29
N ASN A 261 -6.30 -4.93 16.93
CA ASN A 261 -7.52 -5.73 17.11
C ASN A 261 -7.47 -7.03 16.30
N SER A 262 -6.97 -6.96 15.06
CA SER A 262 -6.77 -8.14 14.22
C SER A 262 -5.70 -9.08 14.78
N ALA A 263 -4.61 -8.52 15.31
CA ALA A 263 -3.57 -9.28 15.98
C ALA A 263 -4.12 -10.09 17.15
N PHE A 264 -4.99 -9.48 17.96
CA PHE A 264 -5.66 -10.17 19.07
C PHE A 264 -6.52 -11.35 18.61
N ARG A 265 -7.24 -11.21 17.49
CA ARG A 265 -8.12 -12.26 16.95
C ARG A 265 -7.34 -13.38 16.28
N ARG A 266 -6.52 -13.04 15.26
CA ARG A 266 -5.83 -13.99 14.37
C ARG A 266 -4.55 -14.58 14.96
N LYS A 267 -3.83 -13.81 15.79
CA LYS A 267 -2.60 -14.22 16.50
C LYS A 267 -1.52 -14.89 15.61
N THR A 268 -1.29 -14.34 14.41
CA THR A 268 -0.27 -14.83 13.47
C THR A 268 1.07 -14.09 13.64
N TYR A 269 2.18 -14.70 13.21
CA TYR A 269 3.52 -14.12 13.46
C TYR A 269 3.85 -12.87 12.62
N ILE A 270 3.08 -12.57 11.56
CA ILE A 270 3.24 -11.34 10.77
C ILE A 270 3.03 -10.07 11.60
N TYR A 271 2.20 -10.13 12.64
CA TYR A 271 1.90 -8.95 13.46
C TYR A 271 3.13 -8.40 14.19
N PHE A 272 4.14 -9.22 14.51
CA PHE A 272 5.38 -8.69 15.09
C PHE A 272 6.07 -7.69 14.12
N CYS A 273 6.12 -8.02 12.84
CA CYS A 273 6.65 -7.12 11.80
C CYS A 273 5.77 -5.87 11.64
N LEU A 274 4.45 -6.03 11.60
CA LEU A 274 3.51 -4.92 11.38
C LEU A 274 3.45 -3.94 12.56
N ILE A 275 3.43 -4.45 13.79
CA ILE A 275 3.47 -3.65 15.01
C ILE A 275 4.78 -2.87 15.05
N TYR A 276 5.90 -3.53 14.75
CA TYR A 276 7.20 -2.86 14.70
C TYR A 276 7.21 -1.72 13.68
N ALA A 277 6.85 -2.03 12.43
CA ALA A 277 6.79 -1.06 11.34
C ALA A 277 5.94 0.16 11.72
N ALA A 278 4.78 -0.07 12.35
CA ALA A 278 3.87 1.00 12.73
C ALA A 278 4.43 1.88 13.86
N LEU A 279 4.94 1.27 14.93
CA LEU A 279 5.46 2.01 16.08
C LEU A 279 6.73 2.79 15.74
N ASP A 280 7.60 2.23 14.91
CA ASP A 280 8.89 2.85 14.55
C ASP A 280 8.72 4.24 13.92
N VAL A 281 7.74 4.41 13.03
CA VAL A 281 7.50 5.69 12.36
C VAL A 281 6.49 6.59 13.07
N SER A 282 5.55 6.02 13.84
CA SER A 282 4.39 6.77 14.34
C SER A 282 4.39 7.09 15.82
N SER A 283 5.22 6.43 16.65
CA SER A 283 5.09 6.54 18.11
C SER A 283 5.24 7.96 18.63
N TYR A 284 6.23 8.72 18.14
CA TYR A 284 6.42 10.13 18.50
C TYR A 284 5.18 10.98 18.21
N TYR A 285 4.64 10.85 17.01
CA TYR A 285 3.48 11.61 16.56
C TYR A 285 2.22 11.21 17.31
N CYS A 286 1.99 9.92 17.51
CA CYS A 286 0.85 9.44 18.30
C CYS A 286 0.94 9.89 19.77
N LYS A 287 2.14 9.89 20.35
CA LYS A 287 2.36 10.40 21.72
C LYS A 287 2.02 11.87 21.83
N ILE A 288 2.43 12.70 20.88
CA ILE A 288 2.13 14.14 20.90
C ILE A 288 0.64 14.40 20.68
N THR A 289 0.01 13.71 19.73
CA THR A 289 -1.39 13.95 19.38
C THR A 289 -2.36 13.37 20.40
N PHE A 290 -2.16 12.11 20.81
CA PHE A 290 -3.13 11.36 21.62
C PHE A 290 -2.72 11.22 23.09
N THR A 291 -1.50 11.61 23.44
CA THR A 291 -0.99 11.68 24.83
C THR A 291 -1.29 10.42 25.65
N ARG A 292 -2.15 10.53 26.66
CA ARG A 292 -2.50 9.45 27.59
C ARG A 292 -3.16 8.26 26.90
N TYR A 293 -3.90 8.48 25.81
CA TYR A 293 -4.53 7.38 25.08
C TYR A 293 -3.49 6.49 24.39
N PHE A 294 -2.42 7.08 23.86
CA PHE A 294 -1.32 6.32 23.28
C PHE A 294 -0.52 5.58 24.36
N ASP A 295 -0.31 6.18 25.53
CA ASP A 295 0.33 5.49 26.67
C ASP A 295 -0.47 4.25 27.10
N ASN A 296 -1.79 4.39 27.21
CA ASN A 296 -2.68 3.26 27.53
C ASN A 296 -2.62 2.17 26.46
N LEU A 297 -2.58 2.55 25.18
CA LEU A 297 -2.43 1.60 24.07
C LEU A 297 -1.12 0.81 24.17
N LEU A 298 -0.01 1.48 24.47
CA LEU A 298 1.29 0.81 24.64
C LEU A 298 1.33 -0.08 25.87
N MET A 299 0.70 0.32 26.98
CA MET A 299 0.54 -0.55 28.14
C MET A 299 -0.27 -1.80 27.80
N LEU A 300 -1.39 -1.64 27.08
CA LEU A 300 -2.21 -2.78 26.63
C LEU A 300 -1.43 -3.71 25.69
N LEU A 301 -0.69 -3.13 24.74
CA LEU A 301 0.18 -3.89 23.84
C LEU A 301 1.21 -4.70 24.63
N LYS A 302 1.88 -4.07 25.58
CA LYS A 302 2.96 -4.67 26.39
C LYS A 302 2.46 -5.74 27.35
N LEU A 303 1.38 -5.48 28.08
CA LEU A 303 0.93 -6.31 29.19
C LEU A 303 -0.04 -7.41 28.74
N GLU A 304 -0.79 -7.20 27.66
CA GLU A 304 -1.82 -8.14 27.22
C GLU A 304 -1.49 -8.75 25.86
N LEU A 305 -1.42 -7.93 24.79
CA LEU A 305 -1.36 -8.46 23.43
C LEU A 305 -0.05 -9.21 23.12
N MET A 306 1.10 -8.63 23.48
CA MET A 306 2.40 -9.25 23.19
C MET A 306 2.57 -10.61 23.88
N PRO A 307 2.27 -10.77 25.19
CA PRO A 307 2.24 -12.09 25.82
C PRO A 307 1.34 -13.10 25.11
N ILE A 308 0.14 -12.69 24.67
CA ILE A 308 -0.80 -13.56 23.94
C ILE A 308 -0.19 -14.03 22.61
N LEU A 309 0.42 -13.13 21.85
CA LEU A 309 1.06 -13.45 20.57
C LEU A 309 2.26 -14.39 20.75
N GLU A 310 3.09 -14.14 21.76
CA GLU A 310 4.26 -14.98 22.05
C GLU A 310 3.87 -16.37 22.57
N GLU A 311 2.81 -16.48 23.38
CA GLU A 311 2.28 -17.78 23.79
C GLU A 311 1.74 -18.57 22.59
N GLN A 312 1.06 -17.89 21.67
CA GLN A 312 0.59 -18.51 20.43
C GLN A 312 1.75 -18.99 19.56
N LEU A 313 2.85 -18.24 19.49
CA LEU A 313 4.07 -18.64 18.78
C LEU A 313 4.70 -19.90 19.37
N LYS A 314 4.63 -20.09 20.70
CA LYS A 314 5.10 -21.33 21.35
C LYS A 314 4.24 -22.53 20.99
N LYS A 315 2.92 -22.34 20.83
CA LYS A 315 1.97 -23.39 20.44
C LYS A 315 2.13 -23.77 18.96
N ASN A 316 2.27 -22.76 18.11
CA ASN A 316 2.40 -22.90 16.66
C ASN A 316 3.67 -22.18 16.18
N PRO A 317 4.85 -22.81 16.34
CA PRO A 317 6.11 -22.18 15.97
C PRO A 317 6.24 -22.02 14.46
N PRO A 318 6.94 -20.97 13.99
CA PRO A 318 7.26 -20.82 12.58
C PRO A 318 8.22 -21.92 12.12
N PRO A 319 8.30 -22.18 10.81
CA PRO A 319 9.30 -23.09 10.26
C PRO A 319 10.73 -22.75 10.75
N PRO A 320 11.62 -23.75 10.98
CA PRO A 320 12.95 -23.51 11.56
C PRO A 320 13.83 -22.51 10.80
N ASN A 321 13.66 -22.45 9.48
CA ASN A 321 14.35 -21.52 8.58
C ASN A 321 13.84 -20.06 8.72
N GLU A 322 12.65 -19.86 9.27
CA GLU A 322 11.99 -18.55 9.40
C GLU A 322 12.01 -18.00 10.83
N GLN A 323 12.23 -18.87 11.83
CA GLN A 323 12.22 -18.51 13.24
C GLN A 323 13.12 -17.30 13.58
N LYS A 324 14.32 -17.25 12.98
CA LYS A 324 15.26 -16.13 13.19
C LYS A 324 14.69 -14.78 12.77
N ILE A 325 13.86 -14.74 11.73
CA ILE A 325 13.25 -13.50 11.22
C ILE A 325 12.17 -13.03 12.20
N VAL A 326 11.34 -13.95 12.69
CA VAL A 326 10.30 -13.62 13.67
C VAL A 326 10.92 -13.17 15.00
N ASP A 327 11.93 -13.90 15.50
CA ASP A 327 12.65 -13.56 16.73
C ASP A 327 13.32 -12.18 16.65
N TYR A 328 13.81 -11.79 15.46
CA TYR A 328 14.37 -10.46 15.22
C TYR A 328 13.34 -9.36 15.49
N TYR A 329 12.11 -9.49 14.97
CA TYR A 329 11.06 -8.49 15.18
C TYR A 329 10.57 -8.44 16.62
N ILE A 330 10.43 -9.60 17.27
CA ILE A 330 10.07 -9.67 18.70
C ILE A 330 11.11 -8.95 19.54
N LYS A 331 12.40 -9.25 19.32
CA LYS A 331 13.50 -8.60 20.03
C LYS A 331 13.50 -7.09 19.81
N LYS A 332 13.33 -6.62 18.57
CA LYS A 332 13.26 -5.19 18.26
C LYS A 332 12.11 -4.49 18.99
N LEU A 333 10.90 -5.05 18.94
CA LEU A 333 9.74 -4.50 19.65
C LEU A 333 10.02 -4.30 21.15
N HIS A 334 10.56 -5.32 21.81
CA HIS A 334 10.88 -5.24 23.24
C HIS A 334 11.96 -4.22 23.56
N VAL A 335 13.02 -4.18 22.75
CA VAL A 335 14.16 -3.27 22.99
C VAL A 335 13.79 -1.83 22.68
N GLU A 336 13.10 -1.56 21.59
CA GLU A 336 12.88 -0.21 21.06
C GLU A 336 11.56 0.41 21.54
N HIS A 337 10.50 -0.38 21.75
CA HIS A 337 9.14 0.15 21.95
C HIS A 337 8.38 -0.35 23.18
N LEU A 338 8.81 -1.45 23.82
CA LEU A 338 8.10 -2.01 24.99
C LEU A 338 8.96 -2.05 26.26
N ASN A 339 10.13 -1.42 26.26
CA ASN A 339 10.98 -1.32 27.44
C ASN A 339 10.35 -0.42 28.54
N ASN A 340 10.91 -0.39 29.75
CA ASN A 340 10.39 0.44 30.85
C ASN A 340 10.84 1.92 30.77
N ASN A 341 11.84 2.23 29.95
CA ASN A 341 12.46 3.54 29.82
C ASN A 341 12.14 4.15 28.45
N LEU A 342 10.84 4.18 28.10
CA LEU A 342 10.41 4.65 26.79
C LEU A 342 10.63 6.14 26.66
N ASN A 343 11.50 6.51 25.72
CA ASN A 343 11.59 7.88 25.23
C ASN A 343 11.18 7.88 23.76
N PHE A 344 10.04 8.51 23.47
CA PHE A 344 9.59 8.66 22.09
C PHE A 344 10.37 9.80 21.46
N THR A 345 11.47 9.45 20.80
CA THR A 345 12.25 10.40 20.02
C THR A 345 11.61 10.57 18.65
N LEU A 346 11.89 11.73 18.03
CA LEU A 346 11.58 11.96 16.63
C LEU A 346 12.12 10.79 15.77
N PRO A 347 11.36 10.26 14.81
CA PRO A 347 11.83 9.17 13.96
C PRO A 347 13.12 9.55 13.22
N GLU A 348 14.05 8.61 13.10
CA GLU A 348 15.31 8.84 12.41
C GLU A 348 15.07 9.21 10.95
N GLY A 349 15.79 10.24 10.48
CA GLY A 349 15.70 10.67 9.10
C GLY A 349 14.36 11.26 8.71
N ILE A 350 13.56 11.78 9.64
CA ILE A 350 12.33 12.46 9.23
C ILE A 350 12.62 13.70 8.37
N VAL A 351 11.82 13.89 7.32
CA VAL A 351 11.86 15.09 6.49
C VAL A 351 10.75 16.02 6.94
N VAL A 352 11.13 17.23 7.36
CA VAL A 352 10.19 18.33 7.51
C VAL A 352 10.10 19.01 6.15
N ILE A 353 8.98 18.83 5.46
CA ILE A 353 8.63 19.65 4.31
C ILE A 353 7.95 20.89 4.86
N PRO A 354 8.53 22.10 4.68
CA PRO A 354 7.94 23.34 5.19
C PRO A 354 6.48 23.48 4.76
N ASP A 355 5.65 24.11 5.60
CA ASP A 355 4.25 24.45 5.27
C ASP A 355 4.11 25.32 4.00
N GLU A 356 5.23 25.80 3.45
CA GLU A 356 5.35 26.31 2.07
C GLU A 356 4.90 25.32 0.98
N LYS A 357 4.44 24.10 1.34
CA LYS A 357 3.52 23.27 0.56
C LYS A 357 2.36 24.06 -0.10
N LEU A 358 2.04 25.27 0.39
CA LEU A 358 1.06 26.20 -0.20
C LEU A 358 1.64 27.41 -0.94
N LEU A 359 2.91 27.79 -0.74
CA LEU A 359 3.47 29.04 -1.29
C LEU A 359 4.05 28.89 -2.70
N TYR A 360 4.53 27.70 -3.07
CA TYR A 360 5.01 27.44 -4.44
C TYR A 360 3.90 27.05 -5.44
N LEU A 361 2.63 27.18 -5.01
CA LEU A 361 1.43 27.11 -5.84
C LEU A 361 1.09 28.44 -6.56
N GLY A 362 1.89 29.50 -6.38
CA GLY A 362 1.68 30.77 -7.06
C GLY A 362 2.98 31.50 -7.37
N LEU A 363 3.66 31.06 -8.44
CA LEU A 363 4.37 31.89 -9.43
C LEU A 363 4.47 31.09 -10.74
#